data_AF-A0A7Y4XDD2-F1
#
_entry.id   AF-A0A7Y4XDD2-F1
#
_cell.length_a   1.000
_cell.length_b   1.000
_cell.length_c   1.000
_cell.angle_alpha   90.00
_cell.angle_beta   90.00
_cell.angle_gamma   90.00
#
_symmetry.space_group_name_H-M   'P 1'
#
loop_
_entity.id
_entity.type
_entity.pdbx_description
1 polymer ?
#
loop_
_entity_poly.entity_id
_entity_poly.type
_entity_poly.pdbx_seq_one_letter_code
_entity_poly.pdbx_strand_id
1 'polypeptide(L)'
;MIEIFKNANYDFLSKKMFFIGLSWVLIAAGLVSVISRARSGKSLNMGVDFVGGTMANVKFKQTPDLNRLRAALEKQGIDGSQITLQQVGEQIGQPPKNEVLIRLPKDASGEADKGKQQVLAALATFNDASGQNKTDINTAGKDLLRDQFASLLGVDSTKADELATRIADFREKERGGLIANFDDLKNLNGIDGATFDKLSQNFFSGAASLKQAEAVSPQVGADLRNRAIYVTIVACLGMLIYVAFRFKSWGFGVGAIIAVVHDVLVTLGIFSIMQWEINLTVIAALLTLVGYSMNDTIVIFDRIRETMRTKRREPLEKLANDAINQTLSRTIITSGLTFLTVLAMLFFGGEVLKSFSWALVIGILIGTYSSIYIASPFMLWWENWRANANNGTAETAAVKIGAGDADAPNRIAPAGVTPQTLAAAGISIAPRKGSKAAK
;
A
#
# COMPACT_ATOMS: atom_id res chain seq x y z
N MET A 1 -15.55 16.58 -20.85
CA MET A 1 -14.55 15.70 -20.20
C MET A 1 -13.24 15.94 -20.94
N ILE A 2 -12.10 16.05 -20.25
CA ILE A 2 -10.80 16.22 -20.94
C ILE A 2 -10.53 14.94 -21.74
N GLU A 3 -10.51 15.03 -23.07
CA GLU A 3 -10.13 13.94 -23.97
C GLU A 3 -8.64 14.07 -24.31
N ILE A 4 -7.80 13.28 -23.64
CA ILE A 4 -6.36 13.27 -23.89
C ILE A 4 -6.04 12.56 -25.22
N PHE A 5 -6.79 11.50 -25.54
CA PHE A 5 -6.62 10.73 -26.77
C PHE A 5 -7.87 10.87 -27.64
N LYS A 6 -7.74 11.56 -28.77
CA LYS A 6 -8.79 11.60 -29.80
C LYS A 6 -8.65 10.36 -30.67
N ASN A 7 -9.71 9.54 -30.77
CA ASN A 7 -9.76 8.31 -31.57
C ASN A 7 -8.67 7.28 -31.24
N ALA A 8 -8.50 6.94 -29.95
CA ALA A 8 -7.59 5.87 -29.54
C ALA A 8 -7.95 4.53 -30.24
N ASN A 9 -6.98 3.95 -30.95
CA ASN A 9 -7.11 2.67 -31.65
C ASN A 9 -5.82 1.86 -31.51
N TYR A 10 -5.46 1.57 -30.27
CA TYR A 10 -4.30 0.76 -29.94
C TYR A 10 -4.72 -0.69 -29.78
N ASP A 11 -3.90 -1.61 -30.29
CA ASP A 11 -4.07 -3.04 -30.07
C ASP A 11 -3.31 -3.47 -28.80
N PHE A 12 -4.00 -3.38 -27.66
CA PHE A 12 -3.46 -3.77 -26.37
C PHE A 12 -3.38 -5.30 -26.25
N LEU A 13 -4.40 -6.00 -26.72
CA LEU A 13 -4.54 -7.43 -26.45
C LEU A 13 -3.59 -8.29 -27.26
N SER A 14 -3.11 -7.86 -28.44
CA SER A 14 -2.05 -8.60 -29.14
C SER A 14 -0.74 -8.67 -28.36
N LYS A 15 -0.47 -7.68 -27.51
CA LYS A 15 0.75 -7.63 -26.68
C LYS A 15 0.61 -8.32 -25.33
N LYS A 16 -0.55 -8.89 -25.00
CA LYS A 16 -0.84 -9.48 -23.68
C LYS A 16 0.21 -10.48 -23.21
N MET A 17 0.71 -11.34 -24.11
CA MET A 17 1.68 -12.38 -23.74
C MET A 17 3.03 -11.82 -23.28
N PHE A 18 3.48 -10.71 -23.86
CA PHE A 18 4.71 -10.05 -23.46
C PHE A 18 4.58 -9.49 -22.03
N PHE A 19 3.48 -8.78 -21.75
CA PHE A 19 3.25 -8.19 -20.43
C PHE A 19 2.98 -9.24 -19.35
N ILE A 20 2.21 -10.29 -19.66
CA ILE A 20 2.04 -11.44 -18.75
C ILE A 20 3.39 -12.09 -18.45
N GLY A 21 4.25 -12.29 -19.46
CA GLY A 21 5.60 -12.83 -19.28
C GLY A 21 6.46 -11.94 -18.37
N LEU A 22 6.46 -10.63 -18.59
CA LEU A 22 7.16 -9.67 -17.73
C LEU A 22 6.68 -9.74 -16.27
N SER A 23 5.36 -9.78 -16.06
CA SER A 23 4.76 -9.94 -14.73
C SER A 23 5.22 -11.22 -14.03
N TRP A 24 5.24 -12.35 -14.75
CA TRP A 24 5.72 -13.62 -14.21
C TRP A 24 7.20 -13.56 -13.83
N VAL A 25 8.04 -12.89 -14.63
CA VAL A 25 9.46 -12.68 -14.29
C VAL A 25 9.59 -11.88 -13.01
N LEU A 26 8.81 -10.80 -12.84
CA LEU A 26 8.84 -9.98 -11.62
C LEU A 26 8.36 -10.76 -10.39
N ILE A 27 7.27 -11.52 -10.50
CA ILE A 27 6.77 -12.36 -9.41
C ILE A 27 7.79 -13.44 -9.06
N ALA A 28 8.37 -14.12 -10.07
CA ALA A 28 9.38 -15.15 -9.86
C ALA A 28 10.65 -14.58 -9.20
N ALA A 29 11.14 -13.43 -9.65
CA ALA A 29 12.28 -12.75 -9.05
C ALA A 29 12.00 -12.37 -7.58
N GLY A 30 10.80 -11.85 -7.31
CA GLY A 30 10.34 -11.54 -5.96
C GLY A 30 10.30 -12.80 -5.08
N LEU A 31 9.71 -13.89 -5.57
CA LEU A 31 9.61 -15.16 -4.86
C LEU A 31 10.99 -15.78 -4.59
N VAL A 32 11.89 -15.77 -5.58
CA VAL A 32 13.28 -16.22 -5.43
C VAL A 32 14.01 -15.38 -4.39
N SER A 33 13.83 -14.05 -4.38
CA SER A 33 14.37 -13.18 -3.34
C SER A 33 13.84 -13.58 -1.96
N VAL A 34 12.53 -13.78 -1.80
CA VAL A 34 11.93 -14.21 -0.52
C VAL A 34 12.50 -15.56 -0.07
N ILE A 35 12.53 -16.57 -0.94
CA ILE A 35 12.94 -17.93 -0.61
C ILE A 35 14.45 -18.00 -0.32
N SER A 36 15.28 -17.39 -1.15
CA SER A 36 16.74 -17.38 -0.95
C SER A 36 17.13 -16.73 0.38
N ARG A 37 16.43 -15.66 0.75
CA ARG A 37 16.61 -14.95 2.02
C ARG A 37 16.12 -15.77 3.20
N ALA A 38 14.92 -16.34 3.11
CA ALA A 38 14.39 -17.25 4.13
C ALA A 38 15.35 -18.43 4.41
N ARG A 39 15.97 -19.01 3.38
CA ARG A 39 17.00 -20.06 3.52
C ARG A 39 18.30 -19.57 4.15
N SER A 40 18.65 -18.30 3.94
CA SER A 40 19.86 -17.69 4.50
C SER A 40 19.67 -17.15 5.92
N GLY A 41 18.51 -17.39 6.54
CA GLY A 41 18.17 -16.87 7.88
C GLY A 41 17.91 -15.36 7.94
N LYS A 42 17.96 -14.66 6.80
CA LYS A 42 17.63 -13.24 6.69
C LYS A 42 16.18 -13.14 6.23
N SER A 43 15.24 -12.81 7.11
CA SER A 43 13.83 -12.66 6.69
C SER A 43 13.65 -11.45 5.76
N LEU A 44 12.42 -11.22 5.29
CA LEU A 44 12.02 -9.91 4.78
C LEU A 44 12.46 -8.80 5.74
N ASN A 45 12.81 -7.63 5.20
CA ASN A 45 13.13 -6.47 6.02
C ASN A 45 11.82 -5.96 6.66
N MET A 46 11.52 -6.47 7.84
CA MET A 46 10.31 -6.17 8.58
C MET A 46 10.60 -5.03 9.54
N GLY A 47 9.70 -4.06 9.61
CA GLY A 47 9.85 -2.91 10.48
C GLY A 47 9.69 -3.25 11.97
N VAL A 48 10.00 -2.26 12.80
CA VAL A 48 9.91 -2.36 14.26
C VAL A 48 8.51 -2.76 14.73
N ASP A 49 7.46 -2.36 14.00
CA ASP A 49 6.07 -2.74 14.25
C ASP A 49 5.82 -4.25 14.23
N PHE A 50 6.66 -5.03 13.54
CA PHE A 50 6.45 -6.47 13.36
C PHE A 50 7.52 -7.33 14.04
N VAL A 51 8.75 -6.84 14.12
CA VAL A 51 9.87 -7.55 14.76
C VAL A 51 9.92 -7.26 16.27
N GLY A 52 9.35 -6.11 16.68
CA GLY A 52 9.63 -5.51 17.98
C GLY A 52 11.01 -4.85 18.01
N GLY A 53 11.20 -3.96 18.97
CA GLY A 53 12.38 -3.12 19.11
C GLY A 53 12.02 -1.67 19.42
N THR A 54 13.00 -0.78 19.26
CA THR A 54 12.81 0.65 19.52
C THR A 54 13.19 1.45 18.28
N MET A 55 12.31 2.35 17.87
CA MET A 55 12.57 3.36 16.86
C MET A 55 12.62 4.73 17.53
N ALA A 56 13.70 5.46 17.34
CA ALA A 56 13.86 6.80 17.88
C ALA A 56 14.31 7.78 16.78
N ASN A 57 13.55 8.85 16.57
CA ASN A 57 13.97 9.97 15.75
C ASN A 57 14.66 11.01 16.63
N VAL A 58 15.94 11.26 16.37
CA VAL A 58 16.78 12.16 17.14
C VAL A 58 17.24 13.31 16.25
N LYS A 59 17.12 14.53 16.75
CA LYS A 59 17.68 15.73 16.12
C LYS A 59 18.96 16.16 16.83
N PHE A 60 20.00 16.51 16.08
CA PHE A 60 21.28 16.99 16.58
C PHE A 60 21.49 18.46 16.22
N LYS A 61 22.27 19.19 17.04
CA LYS A 61 22.69 20.57 16.73
C LYS A 61 23.52 20.64 15.45
N GLN A 62 24.37 19.65 15.23
CA GLN A 62 25.27 19.52 14.09
C GLN A 62 25.18 18.12 13.52
N THR A 63 25.68 17.90 12.30
CA THR A 63 25.66 16.58 11.67
C THR A 63 26.43 15.59 12.55
N PRO A 64 25.78 14.55 13.09
CA PRO A 64 26.42 13.64 14.03
C PRO A 64 27.29 12.63 13.30
N ASP A 65 28.40 12.26 13.93
CA ASP A 65 29.18 11.09 13.53
C ASP A 65 28.41 9.81 13.91
N LEU A 66 27.95 9.07 12.88
CA LEU A 66 27.19 7.84 13.06
C LEU A 66 28.00 6.72 13.72
N ASN A 67 29.32 6.69 13.55
CA ASN A 67 30.18 5.71 14.18
C ASN A 67 30.32 5.99 15.67
N ARG A 68 30.47 7.27 16.03
CA ARG A 68 30.43 7.70 17.44
C ARG A 68 29.07 7.38 18.07
N LEU A 69 27.98 7.60 17.35
CA LEU A 69 26.62 7.32 17.85
C LEU A 69 26.42 5.82 18.06
N ARG A 70 26.88 4.98 17.11
CA ARG A 70 26.87 3.53 17.26
C ARG A 70 27.67 3.09 18.48
N ALA A 71 28.90 3.57 18.64
CA ALA A 71 29.74 3.25 19.79
C ALA A 71 29.13 3.72 21.13
N ALA A 72 28.42 4.86 21.14
CA ALA A 72 27.71 5.35 22.31
C ALA A 72 26.55 4.43 22.71
N LEU A 73 25.81 3.90 21.73
CA LEU A 73 24.73 2.93 21.94
C LEU A 73 25.27 1.54 22.35
N GLU A 74 26.41 1.11 21.79
CA GLU A 74 27.08 -0.13 22.19
C GLU A 74 27.47 -0.12 23.68
N LYS A 75 27.95 1.03 24.18
CA LYS A 75 28.24 1.22 25.62
C LYS A 75 27.00 1.08 26.52
N GLN A 76 25.79 1.20 25.96
CA GLN A 76 24.53 0.97 26.68
C GLN A 76 24.08 -0.50 26.64
N GLY A 77 24.94 -1.41 26.17
CA GLY A 77 24.67 -2.85 26.13
C GLY A 77 23.91 -3.31 24.89
N ILE A 78 23.90 -2.51 23.82
CA ILE A 78 23.24 -2.86 22.55
C ILE A 78 24.28 -3.46 21.60
N ASP A 79 23.96 -4.59 20.96
CA ASP A 79 24.81 -5.18 19.92
C ASP A 79 24.87 -4.25 18.69
N GLY A 80 26.05 -3.67 18.46
CA GLY A 80 26.31 -2.73 17.37
C GLY A 80 26.00 -3.25 15.96
N SER A 81 26.07 -4.58 15.77
CA SER A 81 25.74 -5.21 14.48
C SER A 81 24.25 -5.16 14.14
N GLN A 82 23.41 -4.94 15.14
CA GLN A 82 21.95 -4.90 15.02
C GLN A 82 21.39 -3.47 15.06
N ILE A 83 22.25 -2.47 15.29
CA ILE A 83 21.86 -1.06 15.30
C ILE A 83 21.79 -0.55 13.86
N THR A 84 20.59 -0.13 13.45
CA THR A 84 20.41 0.58 12.18
C THR A 84 20.34 2.08 12.46
N LEU A 85 21.29 2.83 11.90
CA LEU A 85 21.31 4.29 11.96
C LEU A 85 21.10 4.82 10.55
N GLN A 86 20.11 5.69 10.39
CA GLN A 86 19.79 6.29 9.11
C GLN A 86 19.67 7.81 9.27
N GLN A 87 20.47 8.57 8.52
CA GLN A 87 20.31 10.02 8.48
C GLN A 87 19.03 10.40 7.73
N VAL A 88 18.23 11.28 8.33
CA VAL A 88 16.98 11.76 7.78
C VAL A 88 17.25 12.98 6.91
N GLY A 89 17.12 12.79 5.59
CA GLY A 89 17.08 13.86 4.61
C GLY A 89 18.44 14.46 4.21
N GLU A 90 19.07 13.84 3.22
CA GLU A 90 19.82 14.59 2.20
C GLU A 90 18.87 14.84 1.03
N GLN A 91 18.14 15.97 1.04
CA GLN A 91 17.47 16.45 -0.17
C GLN A 91 18.47 17.28 -0.97
N ILE A 92 18.60 16.99 -2.26
CA ILE A 92 19.50 17.73 -3.15
C ILE A 92 19.16 19.23 -3.05
N GLY A 93 20.14 20.04 -2.63
CA GLY A 93 20.00 21.51 -2.52
C GLY A 93 19.37 22.03 -1.22
N GLN A 94 19.09 21.18 -0.23
CA GLN A 94 18.64 21.63 1.11
C GLN A 94 19.71 21.38 2.19
N PRO A 95 19.79 22.23 3.23
CA PRO A 95 20.67 22.00 4.36
C PRO A 95 20.30 20.70 5.08
N PRO A 96 21.29 19.94 5.61
CA PRO A 96 21.03 18.69 6.32
C PRO A 96 20.17 18.97 7.55
N LYS A 97 19.13 18.16 7.74
CA LYS A 97 18.22 18.30 8.90
C LYS A 97 18.88 17.93 10.23
N ASN A 98 20.09 17.35 10.19
CA ASN A 98 20.82 16.81 11.33
C ASN A 98 19.97 15.84 12.17
N GLU A 99 19.10 15.09 11.49
CA GLU A 99 18.22 14.11 12.12
C GLU A 99 18.72 12.71 11.81
N VAL A 100 18.62 11.83 12.79
CA VAL A 100 18.99 10.42 12.68
C VAL A 100 17.85 9.57 13.21
N LEU A 101 17.37 8.68 12.36
CA LEU A 101 16.49 7.59 12.75
C LEU A 101 17.36 6.45 13.31
N ILE A 102 17.20 6.20 14.61
CA ILE A 102 17.86 5.13 15.33
C ILE A 102 16.87 3.98 15.44
N ARG A 103 17.30 2.78 15.04
CA ARG A 103 16.53 1.56 15.26
C ARG A 103 17.38 0.58 16.03
N LEU A 104 16.84 0.18 17.16
CA LEU A 104 17.43 -0.79 18.06
C LEU A 104 16.67 -2.11 17.91
N PRO A 105 17.40 -3.24 17.96
CA PRO A 105 16.77 -4.55 17.95
C PRO A 105 15.89 -4.74 19.19
N LYS A 106 15.11 -5.82 19.19
CA LYS A 106 14.39 -6.29 20.36
C LYS A 106 15.34 -6.43 21.56
N ASP A 107 14.99 -5.82 22.68
CA ASP A 107 15.65 -6.10 23.94
C ASP A 107 15.11 -7.42 24.51
N ALA A 108 16.00 -8.27 25.03
CA ALA A 108 15.63 -9.57 25.60
C ALA A 108 14.77 -9.42 26.86
N SER A 109 14.81 -8.27 27.55
CA SER A 109 14.00 -8.02 28.74
C SER A 109 12.52 -7.78 28.43
N GLY A 110 12.14 -7.49 27.18
CA GLY A 110 10.75 -7.22 26.79
C GLY A 110 10.19 -5.87 27.26
N GLU A 111 11.00 -5.04 27.92
CA GLU A 111 10.62 -3.70 28.36
C GLU A 111 10.71 -2.71 27.20
N ALA A 112 9.56 -2.17 26.79
CA ALA A 112 9.48 -1.20 25.70
C ALA A 112 10.33 0.05 25.97
N ASP A 113 10.34 0.55 27.21
CA ASP A 113 11.02 1.81 27.53
C ASP A 113 12.54 1.71 27.67
N LYS A 114 13.09 0.49 27.81
CA LYS A 114 14.53 0.30 28.00
C LYS A 114 15.33 0.80 26.80
N GLY A 115 14.89 0.51 25.58
CA GLY A 115 15.54 1.03 24.37
C GLY A 115 15.50 2.56 24.30
N LYS A 116 14.40 3.19 24.71
CA LYS A 116 14.30 4.65 24.79
C LYS A 116 15.29 5.22 25.81
N GLN A 117 15.42 4.60 26.98
CA GLN A 117 16.39 4.99 28.01
C GLN A 117 17.83 4.83 27.51
N GLN A 118 18.15 3.73 26.81
CA GLN A 118 19.46 3.52 26.21
C GLN A 118 19.78 4.57 25.14
N VAL A 119 18.80 4.94 24.30
CA VAL A 119 18.99 6.06 23.35
C VAL A 119 19.30 7.34 24.12
N LEU A 120 18.49 7.72 25.11
CA LEU A 120 18.71 8.94 25.90
C LEU A 120 20.08 8.93 26.60
N ALA A 121 20.51 7.79 27.16
CA ALA A 121 21.81 7.63 27.77
C ALA A 121 22.96 7.76 26.75
N ALA A 122 22.80 7.21 25.54
CA ALA A 122 23.77 7.39 24.47
C ALA A 122 23.86 8.85 24.02
N LEU A 123 22.72 9.55 23.89
CA LEU A 123 22.70 10.97 23.54
C LEU A 123 23.39 11.85 24.59
N ALA A 124 23.26 11.51 25.88
CA ALA A 124 23.95 12.23 26.95
C ALA A 124 25.49 12.23 26.77
N THR A 125 26.06 11.22 26.09
CA THR A 125 27.52 11.17 25.81
C THR A 125 27.98 12.16 24.72
N PHE A 126 27.05 12.80 24.02
CA PHE A 126 27.32 13.87 23.06
C PHE A 126 27.32 15.25 23.70
N ASN A 127 26.83 15.36 24.94
CA ASN A 127 26.80 16.62 25.66
C ASN A 127 28.22 17.04 26.06
N ASP A 128 28.43 18.35 26.05
CA ASP A 128 29.66 18.99 26.47
C ASP A 128 29.75 19.09 28.00
N ALA A 129 30.92 19.47 28.51
CA ALA A 129 31.16 19.56 29.95
C ALA A 129 30.23 20.55 30.69
N SER A 130 29.59 21.48 29.96
CA SER A 130 28.63 22.44 30.51
C SER A 130 27.37 21.79 31.10
N GLY A 131 27.08 20.54 30.72
CA GLY A 131 25.94 19.76 31.19
C GLY A 131 26.16 18.96 32.46
N GLN A 132 27.36 18.97 33.06
CA GLN A 132 27.61 18.22 34.29
C GLN A 132 26.68 18.70 35.42
N ASN A 133 25.97 17.75 36.04
CA ASN A 133 24.98 17.98 37.11
C ASN A 133 23.80 18.90 36.75
N LYS A 134 23.58 19.18 35.47
CA LYS A 134 22.43 19.94 34.98
C LYS A 134 21.47 19.06 34.21
N THR A 135 20.19 19.43 34.18
CA THR A 135 19.18 18.77 33.37
C THR A 135 19.24 19.28 31.93
N ASP A 136 19.28 18.37 30.96
CA ASP A 136 19.22 18.71 29.55
C ASP A 136 17.78 19.00 29.11
N ILE A 137 17.50 20.24 28.75
CA ILE A 137 16.17 20.70 28.32
C ILE A 137 15.71 20.09 26.99
N ASN A 138 16.67 19.62 26.18
CA ASN A 138 16.39 19.00 24.88
C ASN A 138 15.96 17.54 25.01
N THR A 139 16.35 16.85 26.08
CA THR A 139 15.98 15.45 26.32
C THR A 139 14.95 15.28 27.43
N ALA A 140 14.79 16.27 28.32
CA ALA A 140 13.79 16.25 29.37
C ALA A 140 12.36 16.29 28.81
N GLY A 141 11.49 15.43 29.34
CA GLY A 141 10.07 15.44 29.07
C GLY A 141 9.34 16.54 29.85
N LYS A 142 8.13 16.90 29.40
CA LYS A 142 7.31 17.96 30.02
C LYS A 142 7.12 17.74 31.53
N ASP A 143 6.82 16.51 31.95
CA ASP A 143 6.54 16.20 33.36
C ASP A 143 7.78 16.42 34.25
N LEU A 144 8.95 15.96 33.80
CA LEU A 144 10.21 16.19 34.52
C LEU A 144 10.53 17.68 34.62
N LEU A 145 10.32 18.44 33.54
CA LEU A 145 10.51 19.89 33.54
C LEU A 145 9.55 20.57 34.52
N ARG A 146 8.27 20.21 34.49
CA ARG A 146 7.26 20.75 35.42
C ARG A 146 7.66 20.51 36.87
N ASP A 147 8.03 19.29 37.23
CA ASP A 147 8.35 18.92 38.60
C ASP A 147 9.64 19.63 39.09
N GLN A 148 10.64 19.76 38.21
CA GLN A 148 11.85 20.52 38.52
C GLN A 148 11.61 22.03 38.58
N PHE A 149 10.73 22.59 37.74
CA PHE A 149 10.40 24.01 37.78
C PHE A 149 9.61 24.38 39.03
N ALA A 150 8.65 23.55 39.44
CA ALA A 150 7.90 23.75 40.68
C ALA A 150 8.84 23.83 41.90
N SER A 151 9.80 22.90 41.98
CA SER A 151 10.76 22.84 43.09
C SER A 151 11.82 23.96 43.04
N LEU A 152 12.42 24.25 41.88
CA LEU A 152 13.50 25.23 41.74
C LEU A 152 13.02 26.69 41.79
N LEU A 153 11.86 26.96 41.21
CA LEU A 153 11.33 28.33 41.13
C LEU A 153 10.44 28.68 42.33
N GLY A 154 9.96 27.68 43.08
CA GLY A 154 9.02 27.89 44.19
C GLY A 154 7.65 28.36 43.71
N VAL A 155 7.24 27.92 42.52
CA VAL A 155 5.96 28.28 41.89
C VAL A 155 4.93 27.17 42.07
N ASP A 156 3.65 27.52 41.96
CA ASP A 156 2.57 26.53 41.97
C ASP A 156 2.64 25.58 40.76
N SER A 157 1.96 24.43 40.86
CA SER A 157 1.97 23.40 39.83
C SER A 157 1.43 23.88 38.48
N THR A 158 0.53 24.87 38.48
CA THR A 158 -0.09 25.42 37.28
C THR A 158 0.92 26.26 36.49
N LYS A 159 1.61 27.19 37.16
CA LYS A 159 2.66 28.01 36.56
C LYS A 159 3.85 27.16 36.11
N ALA A 160 4.21 26.14 36.88
CA ALA A 160 5.24 25.19 36.47
C ALA A 160 4.84 24.43 35.19
N ASP A 161 3.57 24.03 35.07
CA ASP A 161 3.05 23.35 33.88
C ASP A 161 3.00 24.28 32.66
N GLU A 162 2.60 25.53 32.86
CA GLU A 162 2.60 26.57 31.82
C GLU A 162 4.02 26.83 31.28
N LEU A 163 5.01 26.97 32.17
CA LEU A 163 6.41 27.14 31.79
C LEU A 163 6.97 25.90 31.07
N ALA A 164 6.72 24.71 31.61
CA ALA A 164 7.14 23.45 30.98
C ALA A 164 6.52 23.27 29.60
N THR A 165 5.23 23.59 29.46
CA THR A 165 4.51 23.57 28.18
C THR A 165 5.10 24.59 27.22
N ARG A 166 5.35 25.83 27.66
CA ARG A 166 5.88 26.89 26.80
C ARG A 166 7.26 26.54 26.24
N ILE A 167 8.14 25.99 27.07
CA ILE A 167 9.48 25.56 26.67
C ILE A 167 9.41 24.35 25.73
N ALA A 168 8.55 23.36 26.02
CA ALA A 168 8.35 22.20 25.15
C ALA A 168 7.80 22.62 23.78
N ASP A 169 6.80 23.50 23.75
CA ASP A 169 6.23 24.06 22.52
C ASP A 169 7.27 24.90 21.75
N PHE A 170 8.08 25.70 22.44
CA PHE A 170 9.16 26.45 21.80
C PHE A 170 10.18 25.51 21.14
N ARG A 171 10.58 24.45 21.84
CA ARG A 171 11.46 23.42 21.29
C ARG A 171 10.84 22.78 20.05
N GLU A 172 9.60 22.31 20.13
CA GLU A 172 8.97 21.45 19.12
C GLU A 172 8.41 22.23 17.93
N LYS A 173 7.65 23.30 18.19
CA LYS A 173 6.91 24.05 17.16
C LYS A 173 7.73 25.20 16.58
N GLU A 174 8.50 25.92 17.40
CA GLU A 174 9.22 27.13 16.95
C GLU A 174 10.67 26.84 16.52
N ARG A 175 11.37 25.89 17.17
CA ARG A 175 12.77 25.53 16.85
C ARG A 175 12.93 24.19 16.14
N GLY A 176 11.82 23.59 15.72
CA GLY A 176 11.80 22.36 14.92
C GLY A 176 12.37 21.14 15.65
N GLY A 177 12.22 21.08 16.97
CA GLY A 177 12.53 19.96 17.84
C GLY A 177 13.85 20.01 18.59
N LEU A 178 14.58 21.13 18.61
CA LEU A 178 15.81 21.26 19.39
C LEU A 178 16.11 22.73 19.71
N ILE A 179 16.43 23.04 20.96
CA ILE A 179 16.91 24.36 21.39
C ILE A 179 18.44 24.37 21.27
N ALA A 180 18.98 25.13 20.31
CA ALA A 180 20.41 25.13 20.02
C ALA A 180 21.20 25.96 21.04
N ASN A 181 20.67 27.14 21.39
CA ASN A 181 21.25 28.05 22.34
C ASN A 181 20.31 28.25 23.54
N PHE A 182 20.81 28.06 24.75
CA PHE A 182 20.00 28.20 25.97
C PHE A 182 19.51 29.64 26.16
N ASP A 183 20.27 30.63 25.70
CA ASP A 183 19.89 32.05 25.76
C ASP A 183 18.62 32.38 24.97
N ASP A 184 18.20 31.52 24.03
CA ASP A 184 16.95 31.69 23.30
C ASP A 184 15.73 31.71 24.26
N LEU A 185 15.84 31.13 25.45
CA LEU A 185 14.79 31.11 26.46
C LEU A 185 14.52 32.49 27.07
N LYS A 186 15.49 33.43 27.06
CA LYS A 186 15.31 34.80 27.58
C LYS A 186 14.16 35.55 26.91
N ASN A 187 13.90 35.21 25.65
CA ASN A 187 12.89 35.89 24.83
C ASN A 187 11.51 35.26 24.99
N LEU A 188 11.34 34.25 25.84
CA LEU A 188 10.05 33.60 26.05
C LEU A 188 9.21 34.35 27.07
N ASN A 189 7.97 34.65 26.69
CA ASN A 189 6.96 35.17 27.60
C ASN A 189 6.81 34.24 28.82
N GLY A 190 6.90 34.81 30.02
CA GLY A 190 6.87 34.07 31.29
C GLY A 190 8.24 33.75 31.88
N ILE A 191 9.33 33.96 31.15
CA ILE A 191 10.70 33.84 31.67
C ILE A 191 11.27 35.24 31.90
N ASP A 192 11.23 35.70 33.15
CA ASP A 192 11.93 36.92 33.56
C ASP A 192 13.42 36.65 33.85
N GLY A 193 14.20 37.71 34.09
CA GLY A 193 15.64 37.59 34.34
C GLY A 193 15.97 36.68 35.51
N ALA A 194 15.23 36.79 36.62
CA ALA A 194 15.45 35.98 37.82
C ALA A 194 15.13 34.49 37.57
N THR A 195 14.07 34.19 36.81
CA THR A 195 13.74 32.83 36.39
C THR A 195 14.81 32.28 35.46
N PHE A 196 15.24 33.07 34.46
CA PHE A 196 16.30 32.66 33.55
C PHE A 196 17.60 32.33 34.29
N ASP A 197 18.00 33.13 35.27
CA ASP A 197 19.23 32.90 36.03
C ASP A 197 19.16 31.56 36.78
N LYS A 198 18.04 31.27 37.46
CA LYS A 198 17.81 29.98 38.11
C LYS A 198 17.81 28.81 37.12
N LEU A 199 17.19 29.00 35.96
CA LEU A 199 17.18 28.00 34.89
C LEU A 199 18.59 27.74 34.35
N SER A 200 19.38 28.78 34.09
CA SER A 200 20.75 28.66 33.57
C SER A 200 21.72 27.96 34.52
N GLN A 201 21.44 28.02 35.83
CA GLN A 201 22.22 27.32 36.85
C GLN A 201 21.94 25.81 36.89
N ASN A 202 20.70 25.39 36.60
CA ASN A 202 20.25 24.00 36.77
C ASN A 202 20.01 23.24 35.46
N PHE A 203 19.88 23.97 34.35
CA PHE A 203 19.57 23.42 33.03
C PHE A 203 20.59 23.85 31.99
N PHE A 204 20.65 23.09 30.91
CA PHE A 204 21.44 23.42 29.73
C PHE A 204 20.75 22.88 28.47
N SER A 205 21.25 23.31 27.30
CA SER A 205 20.81 22.80 26.01
C SER A 205 21.83 21.78 25.50
N GLY A 206 21.52 20.48 25.59
CA GLY A 206 22.42 19.43 25.12
C GLY A 206 22.50 19.31 23.60
N ALA A 207 23.43 18.50 23.13
CA ALA A 207 23.82 18.38 21.72
C ALA A 207 22.74 17.72 20.84
N ALA A 208 21.80 16.99 21.44
CA ALA A 208 20.75 16.27 20.75
C ALA A 208 19.40 16.36 21.49
N SER A 209 18.32 16.11 20.76
CA SER A 209 16.96 16.04 21.29
C SER A 209 16.26 14.82 20.72
N LEU A 210 15.50 14.13 21.57
CA LEU A 210 14.64 13.04 21.16
C LEU A 210 13.30 13.61 20.68
N LYS A 211 13.02 13.54 19.38
CA LYS A 211 11.75 14.01 18.81
C LYS A 211 10.62 13.03 19.07
N GLN A 212 10.87 11.75 18.79
CA GLN A 212 9.89 10.69 18.92
C GLN A 212 10.65 9.41 19.25
N ALA A 213 10.15 8.65 20.21
CA ALA A 213 10.59 7.28 20.44
C ALA A 213 9.36 6.40 20.57
N GLU A 214 9.33 5.34 19.79
CA GLU A 214 8.33 4.30 19.84
C GLU A 214 9.03 2.98 20.12
N ALA A 215 8.45 2.19 21.01
CA ALA A 215 8.96 0.88 21.31
C ALA A 215 7.83 -0.13 21.28
N VAL A 216 8.08 -1.23 20.57
CA VAL A 216 7.12 -2.30 20.34
C VAL A 216 7.70 -3.57 20.92
N SER A 217 6.95 -4.23 21.81
CA SER A 217 7.39 -5.51 22.35
C SER A 217 7.29 -6.61 21.28
N PRO A 218 8.13 -7.66 21.33
CA PRO A 218 8.08 -8.74 20.33
C PRO A 218 6.72 -9.43 20.23
N GLN A 219 6.00 -9.55 21.36
CA GLN A 219 4.67 -10.15 21.40
C GLN A 219 3.64 -9.28 20.69
N VAL A 220 3.65 -7.96 20.97
CA VAL A 220 2.77 -7.01 20.28
C VAL A 220 3.11 -6.96 18.79
N GLY A 221 4.39 -6.97 18.43
CA GLY A 221 4.81 -6.97 17.03
C GLY A 221 4.37 -8.22 16.26
N ALA A 222 4.46 -9.40 16.89
CA ALA A 222 3.95 -10.64 16.30
C ALA A 222 2.42 -10.61 16.11
N ASP A 223 1.67 -10.07 17.06
CA ASP A 223 0.22 -9.89 16.95
C ASP A 223 -0.13 -8.90 15.83
N LEU A 224 0.53 -7.75 15.76
CA LEU A 224 0.37 -6.76 14.69
C LEU A 224 0.65 -7.35 13.31
N ARG A 225 1.72 -8.16 13.18
CA ARG A 225 2.03 -8.87 11.94
C ARG A 225 0.93 -9.83 11.53
N ASN A 226 0.46 -10.66 12.47
CA ASN A 226 -0.59 -11.63 12.18
C ASN A 226 -1.91 -10.93 11.82
N ARG A 227 -2.27 -9.86 12.54
CA ARG A 227 -3.42 -9.00 12.21
C ARG A 227 -3.30 -8.38 10.83
N ALA A 228 -2.13 -7.86 10.46
CA ALA A 228 -1.88 -7.32 9.13
C ALA A 228 -2.12 -8.37 8.02
N ILE A 229 -1.65 -9.60 8.23
CA ILE A 229 -1.90 -10.73 7.32
C ILE A 229 -3.40 -11.03 7.23
N TYR A 230 -4.08 -11.16 8.37
CA TYR A 230 -5.53 -11.42 8.39
C TYR A 230 -6.34 -10.32 7.71
N VAL A 231 -6.03 -9.06 8.01
CA VAL A 231 -6.69 -7.89 7.41
C VAL A 231 -6.48 -7.87 5.89
N THR A 232 -5.28 -8.20 5.41
CA THR A 232 -5.00 -8.27 3.97
C THR A 232 -5.81 -9.38 3.30
N ILE A 233 -5.87 -10.57 3.90
CA ILE A 233 -6.65 -11.70 3.38
C ILE A 233 -8.15 -11.37 3.38
N VAL A 234 -8.67 -10.83 4.49
CA VAL A 234 -10.09 -10.45 4.62
C VAL A 234 -10.44 -9.33 3.63
N ALA A 235 -9.56 -8.34 3.42
CA ALA A 235 -9.75 -7.31 2.41
C ALA A 235 -9.80 -7.91 0.99
N CYS A 236 -8.91 -8.87 0.67
CA CYS A 236 -8.96 -9.60 -0.59
C CYS A 236 -10.28 -10.37 -0.74
N LEU A 237 -10.70 -11.11 0.29
CA LEU A 237 -11.96 -11.86 0.33
C LEU A 237 -13.19 -10.95 0.15
N GLY A 238 -13.24 -9.84 0.89
CA GLY A 238 -14.29 -8.84 0.79
C GLY A 238 -14.35 -8.22 -0.62
N MET A 239 -13.19 -8.02 -1.25
CA MET A 239 -13.11 -7.61 -2.64
C MET A 239 -13.69 -8.68 -3.58
N LEU A 240 -13.41 -9.98 -3.36
CA LEU A 240 -14.03 -11.05 -4.16
C LEU A 240 -15.55 -11.00 -4.06
N ILE A 241 -16.07 -10.85 -2.84
CA ILE A 241 -17.51 -10.79 -2.56
C ILE A 241 -18.12 -9.61 -3.31
N TYR A 242 -17.52 -8.43 -3.18
CA TYR A 242 -17.97 -7.24 -3.89
C TYR A 242 -17.97 -7.45 -5.40
N VAL A 243 -16.87 -7.95 -5.99
CA VAL A 243 -16.77 -8.15 -7.44
C VAL A 243 -17.77 -9.21 -7.92
N ALA A 244 -17.96 -10.30 -7.16
CA ALA A 244 -18.95 -11.33 -7.48
C ALA A 244 -20.37 -10.73 -7.55
N PHE A 245 -20.77 -9.93 -6.56
CA PHE A 245 -22.06 -9.24 -6.57
C PHE A 245 -22.16 -8.17 -7.68
N ARG A 246 -21.07 -7.43 -7.93
CA ARG A 246 -21.01 -6.34 -8.90
C ARG A 246 -21.12 -6.82 -10.34
N PHE A 247 -20.45 -7.92 -10.67
CA PHE A 247 -20.34 -8.37 -12.06
C PHE A 247 -21.35 -9.44 -12.45
N LYS A 248 -21.90 -10.21 -11.49
CA LYS A 248 -22.82 -11.34 -11.75
C LYS A 248 -22.29 -12.37 -12.77
N SER A 249 -21.01 -12.28 -13.14
CA SER A 249 -20.29 -13.22 -14.00
C SER A 249 -18.99 -13.60 -13.30
N TRP A 250 -18.78 -14.91 -13.18
CA TRP A 250 -17.58 -15.49 -12.57
C TRP A 250 -16.30 -15.14 -13.32
N GLY A 251 -16.33 -14.96 -14.65
CA GLY A 251 -15.12 -14.65 -15.43
C GLY A 251 -14.55 -13.26 -15.15
N PHE A 252 -15.41 -12.25 -15.09
CA PHE A 252 -15.03 -10.90 -14.65
C PHE A 252 -14.61 -10.89 -13.18
N GLY A 253 -15.26 -11.72 -12.35
CA GLY A 253 -14.83 -11.99 -10.98
C GLY A 253 -13.37 -12.42 -10.88
N VAL A 254 -13.09 -13.61 -11.41
CA VAL A 254 -11.78 -14.25 -11.35
C VAL A 254 -10.68 -13.38 -11.97
N GLY A 255 -10.96 -12.72 -13.11
CA GLY A 255 -9.99 -11.83 -13.76
C GLY A 255 -9.57 -10.65 -12.87
N ALA A 256 -10.52 -10.00 -12.20
CA ALA A 256 -10.23 -8.88 -11.29
C ALA A 256 -9.44 -9.34 -10.05
N ILE A 257 -9.75 -10.54 -9.55
CA ILE A 257 -9.10 -11.13 -8.39
C ILE A 257 -7.63 -11.42 -8.69
N ILE A 258 -7.38 -12.10 -9.82
CA ILE A 258 -6.03 -12.44 -10.25
C ILE A 258 -5.19 -11.18 -10.42
N ALA A 259 -5.76 -10.10 -10.99
CA ALA A 259 -5.06 -8.83 -11.13
C ALA A 259 -4.67 -8.22 -9.78
N VAL A 260 -5.59 -8.16 -8.81
CA VAL A 260 -5.28 -7.63 -7.47
C VAL A 260 -4.22 -8.46 -6.75
N VAL A 261 -4.34 -9.79 -6.78
CA VAL A 261 -3.34 -10.69 -6.18
C VAL A 261 -1.98 -10.46 -6.83
N HIS A 262 -1.94 -10.37 -8.16
CA HIS A 262 -0.76 -10.04 -8.91
C HIS A 262 -0.14 -8.70 -8.45
N ASP A 263 -0.92 -7.64 -8.29
CA ASP A 263 -0.41 -6.31 -7.94
C ASP A 263 0.24 -6.30 -6.56
N VAL A 264 -0.40 -6.94 -5.58
CA VAL A 264 0.13 -7.09 -4.23
C VAL A 264 1.42 -7.92 -4.23
N LEU A 265 1.45 -9.04 -4.98
CA LEU A 265 2.62 -9.91 -5.06
C LEU A 265 3.81 -9.24 -5.74
N VAL A 266 3.59 -8.52 -6.85
CA VAL A 266 4.66 -7.78 -7.54
C VAL A 266 5.19 -6.67 -6.64
N THR A 267 4.31 -5.92 -5.97
CA THR A 267 4.72 -4.85 -5.05
C THR A 267 5.56 -5.39 -3.90
N LEU A 268 5.10 -6.45 -3.22
CA LEU A 268 5.85 -7.12 -2.15
C LEU A 268 7.15 -7.77 -2.68
N GLY A 269 7.14 -8.30 -3.89
CA GLY A 269 8.32 -8.85 -4.56
C GLY A 269 9.41 -7.80 -4.75
N ILE A 270 9.03 -6.60 -5.20
CA ILE A 270 9.97 -5.48 -5.35
C ILE A 270 10.50 -5.04 -3.98
N PHE A 271 9.66 -4.93 -2.95
CA PHE A 271 10.11 -4.63 -1.58
C PHE A 271 11.12 -5.68 -1.07
N SER A 272 10.86 -6.96 -1.34
CA SER A 272 11.78 -8.05 -1.03
C SER A 272 13.11 -7.91 -1.77
N ILE A 273 13.12 -7.57 -3.05
CA ILE A 273 14.35 -7.42 -3.84
C ILE A 273 15.16 -6.22 -3.35
N MET A 274 14.50 -5.07 -3.22
CA MET A 274 15.10 -3.79 -2.83
C MET A 274 15.47 -3.70 -1.36
N GLN A 275 15.04 -4.67 -0.54
CA GLN A 275 15.22 -4.67 0.91
C GLN A 275 14.64 -3.43 1.59
N TRP A 276 13.55 -2.90 1.02
CA TRP A 276 12.79 -1.85 1.67
C TRP A 276 12.00 -2.43 2.82
N GLU A 277 11.89 -1.63 3.88
CA GLU A 277 11.22 -2.04 5.09
C GLU A 277 9.71 -2.16 4.87
N ILE A 278 9.13 -3.24 5.38
CA ILE A 278 7.69 -3.47 5.43
C ILE A 278 7.26 -3.19 6.87
N ASN A 279 6.49 -2.12 7.07
CA ASN A 279 5.93 -1.70 8.35
C ASN A 279 4.40 -1.57 8.22
N LEU A 280 3.70 -1.11 9.27
CA LEU A 280 2.23 -0.98 9.22
C LEU A 280 1.76 0.01 8.16
N THR A 281 2.54 1.06 7.89
CA THR A 281 2.17 2.02 6.84
C THR A 281 2.23 1.38 5.46
N VAL A 282 3.23 0.55 5.17
CA VAL A 282 3.28 -0.23 3.91
C VAL A 282 2.07 -1.15 3.78
N ILE A 283 1.62 -1.81 4.85
CA ILE A 283 0.41 -2.63 4.81
C ILE A 283 -0.83 -1.77 4.50
N ALA A 284 -0.96 -0.60 5.12
CA ALA A 284 -2.03 0.34 4.80
C ALA A 284 -1.98 0.76 3.32
N ALA A 285 -0.80 1.08 2.79
CA ALA A 285 -0.60 1.39 1.37
C ALA A 285 -1.04 0.24 0.45
N LEU A 286 -0.72 -1.01 0.80
CA LEU A 286 -1.16 -2.18 0.04
C LEU A 286 -2.68 -2.37 0.08
N LEU A 287 -3.34 -2.10 1.21
CA LEU A 287 -4.80 -2.11 1.28
C LEU A 287 -5.43 -1.01 0.42
N THR A 288 -4.85 0.19 0.46
CA THR A 288 -5.26 1.31 -0.40
C THR A 288 -5.07 0.96 -1.87
N LEU A 289 -3.94 0.35 -2.22
CA LEU A 289 -3.63 -0.14 -3.56
C LEU A 289 -4.71 -1.07 -4.11
N VAL A 290 -5.17 -2.04 -3.32
CA VAL A 290 -6.20 -3.00 -3.74
C VAL A 290 -7.44 -2.27 -4.26
N GLY A 291 -7.88 -1.22 -3.56
CA GLY A 291 -9.02 -0.40 -3.99
C GLY A 291 -8.74 0.41 -5.25
N TYR A 292 -7.58 1.05 -5.33
CA TYR A 292 -7.19 1.87 -6.49
C TYR A 292 -7.05 1.04 -7.77
N SER A 293 -6.35 -0.10 -7.73
CA SER A 293 -6.21 -0.98 -8.89
C SER A 293 -7.55 -1.57 -9.35
N MET A 294 -8.40 -1.93 -8.40
CA MET A 294 -9.73 -2.45 -8.70
C MET A 294 -10.63 -1.42 -9.40
N ASN A 295 -10.52 -0.14 -9.06
CA ASN A 295 -11.32 0.91 -9.70
C ASN A 295 -11.15 0.92 -11.22
N ASP A 296 -9.91 0.85 -11.72
CA ASP A 296 -9.62 0.82 -13.15
C ASP A 296 -10.16 -0.46 -13.81
N THR A 297 -9.97 -1.60 -13.14
CA THR A 297 -10.50 -2.91 -13.60
C THR A 297 -12.03 -2.88 -13.73
N ILE A 298 -12.74 -2.26 -12.77
CA ILE A 298 -14.19 -2.17 -12.80
C ILE A 298 -14.69 -1.36 -14.00
N VAL A 299 -14.04 -0.22 -14.27
CA VAL A 299 -14.40 0.66 -15.38
C VAL A 299 -14.23 -0.07 -16.72
N ILE A 300 -13.09 -0.75 -16.92
CA ILE A 300 -12.82 -1.53 -18.13
C ILE A 300 -13.88 -2.63 -18.26
N PHE A 301 -14.10 -3.42 -17.21
CA PHE A 301 -15.04 -4.54 -17.24
C PHE A 301 -16.48 -4.11 -17.47
N ASP A 302 -16.91 -2.98 -16.90
CA ASP A 302 -18.22 -2.40 -17.21
C ASP A 302 -18.34 -2.05 -18.68
N ARG A 303 -17.32 -1.41 -19.26
CA ARG A 303 -17.34 -1.03 -20.66
C ARG A 303 -17.34 -2.25 -21.59
N ILE A 304 -16.61 -3.31 -21.23
CA ILE A 304 -16.63 -4.58 -21.96
C ILE A 304 -18.05 -5.15 -21.94
N ARG A 305 -18.70 -5.24 -20.77
CA ARG A 305 -20.07 -5.76 -20.64
C ARG A 305 -21.09 -4.92 -21.40
N GLU A 306 -20.95 -3.60 -21.39
CA GLU A 306 -21.79 -2.68 -22.16
C GLU A 306 -21.65 -2.96 -23.66
N THR A 307 -20.41 -3.07 -24.15
CA THR A 307 -20.12 -3.30 -25.57
C THR A 307 -20.58 -4.69 -26.02
N MET A 308 -20.47 -5.71 -25.16
CA MET A 308 -21.02 -7.05 -25.44
C MET A 308 -22.54 -7.06 -25.63
N ARG A 309 -23.27 -6.18 -24.92
CA ARG A 309 -24.74 -6.10 -25.05
C ARG A 309 -25.16 -5.47 -26.37
N THR A 310 -24.41 -4.49 -26.86
CA THR A 310 -24.71 -3.72 -28.07
C THR A 310 -24.13 -4.35 -29.34
N LYS A 311 -22.94 -4.95 -29.27
CA LYS A 311 -22.20 -5.52 -30.42
C LYS A 311 -22.05 -7.05 -30.34
N ARG A 312 -23.18 -7.77 -30.26
CA ARG A 312 -23.22 -9.23 -30.00
C ARG A 312 -22.52 -10.13 -31.04
N ARG A 313 -22.22 -9.62 -32.24
CA ARG A 313 -21.63 -10.39 -33.35
C ARG A 313 -20.11 -10.25 -33.46
N GLU A 314 -19.50 -9.33 -32.73
CA GLU A 314 -18.05 -9.14 -32.78
C GLU A 314 -17.34 -10.10 -31.81
N PRO A 315 -16.10 -10.52 -32.14
CA PRO A 315 -15.33 -11.39 -31.26
C PRO A 315 -15.03 -10.69 -29.93
N LEU A 316 -15.10 -11.44 -28.83
CA LEU A 316 -14.95 -10.91 -27.47
C LEU A 316 -13.62 -10.18 -27.25
N GLU A 317 -12.54 -10.65 -27.89
CA GLU A 317 -11.23 -9.99 -27.84
C GLU A 317 -11.26 -8.60 -28.48
N LYS A 318 -11.90 -8.43 -29.64
CA LYS A 318 -12.08 -7.11 -30.26
C LYS A 318 -12.91 -6.20 -29.37
N LEU A 319 -14.01 -6.70 -28.81
CA LEU A 319 -14.87 -5.96 -27.89
C LEU A 319 -14.10 -5.48 -26.66
N ALA A 320 -13.23 -6.33 -26.12
CA ALA A 320 -12.38 -5.99 -24.99
C ALA A 320 -11.35 -4.92 -25.34
N ASN A 321 -10.70 -5.03 -26.50
CA ASN A 321 -9.75 -4.04 -26.96
C ASN A 321 -10.41 -2.67 -27.23
N ASP A 322 -11.58 -2.66 -27.88
CA ASP A 322 -12.38 -1.46 -28.10
C ASP A 322 -12.74 -0.78 -26.77
N ALA A 323 -13.18 -1.56 -25.78
CA ALA A 323 -13.55 -1.06 -24.47
C ALA A 323 -12.35 -0.42 -23.75
N ILE A 324 -11.19 -1.07 -23.77
CA ILE A 324 -9.95 -0.55 -23.17
C ILE A 324 -9.58 0.81 -23.80
N ASN A 325 -9.63 0.93 -25.12
CA ASN A 325 -9.34 2.19 -25.81
C ASN A 325 -10.31 3.31 -25.41
N GLN A 326 -11.60 3.00 -25.26
CA GLN A 326 -12.62 3.97 -24.90
C GLN A 326 -12.50 4.45 -23.44
N THR A 327 -11.96 3.61 -22.54
CA THR A 327 -11.76 3.98 -21.13
C THR A 327 -10.37 4.55 -20.84
N LEU A 328 -9.42 4.43 -21.77
CA LEU A 328 -8.01 4.78 -21.59
C LEU A 328 -7.80 6.19 -21.03
N SER A 329 -8.48 7.20 -21.59
CA SER A 329 -8.32 8.59 -21.13
C SER A 329 -8.77 8.76 -19.68
N ARG A 330 -9.81 8.05 -19.25
CA ARG A 330 -10.28 8.11 -17.85
C ARG A 330 -9.23 7.50 -16.93
N THR A 331 -8.81 6.27 -17.23
CA THR A 331 -7.80 5.52 -16.47
C THR A 331 -6.52 6.34 -16.29
N ILE A 332 -5.99 6.93 -17.37
CA ILE A 332 -4.76 7.73 -17.30
C ILE A 332 -4.96 9.00 -16.47
N ILE A 333 -6.10 9.69 -16.59
CA ILE A 333 -6.36 10.89 -15.79
C ILE A 333 -6.50 10.55 -14.30
N THR A 334 -7.30 9.54 -13.95
CA THR A 334 -7.56 9.19 -12.55
C THR A 334 -6.30 8.67 -11.86
N SER A 335 -5.61 7.73 -12.49
CA SER A 335 -4.42 7.10 -11.93
C SER A 335 -3.23 8.04 -12.01
N GLY A 336 -3.11 8.86 -13.06
CA GLY A 336 -2.07 9.89 -13.21
C GLY A 336 -2.17 11.01 -12.17
N LEU A 337 -3.37 11.49 -11.83
CA LEU A 337 -3.54 12.52 -10.81
C LEU A 337 -3.12 12.00 -9.43
N THR A 338 -3.54 10.78 -9.09
CA THR A 338 -3.18 10.12 -7.82
C THR A 338 -1.67 9.84 -7.79
N PHE A 339 -1.11 9.37 -8.90
CA PHE A 339 0.33 9.17 -9.06
C PHE A 339 1.13 10.45 -8.80
N LEU A 340 0.68 11.60 -9.32
CA LEU A 340 1.33 12.89 -9.06
C LEU A 340 1.29 13.27 -7.57
N THR A 341 0.15 13.05 -6.90
CA THR A 341 0.03 13.29 -5.45
C THR A 341 0.97 12.40 -4.65
N VAL A 342 1.05 11.12 -4.99
CA VAL A 342 1.95 10.17 -4.31
C VAL A 342 3.41 10.48 -4.62
N LEU A 343 3.75 10.96 -5.83
CA LEU A 343 5.10 11.44 -6.13
C LEU A 343 5.49 12.64 -5.27
N ALA A 344 4.59 13.61 -5.09
CA ALA A 344 4.85 14.71 -4.16
C ALA A 344 5.06 14.19 -2.73
N MET A 345 4.26 13.21 -2.29
CA MET A 345 4.46 12.55 -1.00
C MET A 345 5.79 11.80 -0.92
N LEU A 346 6.26 11.18 -2.01
CA LEU A 346 7.54 10.49 -2.07
C LEU A 346 8.72 11.45 -1.92
N PHE A 347 8.69 12.59 -2.61
CA PHE A 347 9.78 13.57 -2.58
C PHE A 347 9.75 14.46 -1.33
N PHE A 348 8.56 14.80 -0.82
CA PHE A 348 8.39 15.78 0.25
C PHE A 348 7.89 15.20 1.59
N GLY A 349 7.41 13.96 1.63
CA GLY A 349 6.80 13.34 2.83
C GLY A 349 7.80 12.87 3.90
N GLY A 350 9.11 12.90 3.60
CA GLY A 350 10.16 12.49 4.55
C GLY A 350 10.27 10.98 4.74
N GLU A 351 11.16 10.55 5.65
CA GLU A 351 11.55 9.15 5.76
C GLU A 351 10.42 8.24 6.28
N VAL A 352 9.57 8.76 7.17
CA VAL A 352 8.42 8.01 7.75
C VAL A 352 7.42 7.59 6.66
N LEU A 353 7.20 8.44 5.66
CA LEU A 353 6.25 8.21 4.59
C LEU A 353 6.88 7.55 3.35
N LYS A 354 8.21 7.45 3.28
CA LYS A 354 8.92 7.01 2.08
C LYS A 354 8.55 5.60 1.65
N SER A 355 8.55 4.63 2.55
CA SER A 355 8.15 3.25 2.24
C SER A 355 6.67 3.17 1.85
N PHE A 356 5.81 3.94 2.52
CA PHE A 356 4.39 4.07 2.17
C PHE A 356 4.21 4.60 0.74
N SER A 357 4.90 5.70 0.40
CA SER A 357 4.83 6.32 -0.92
C SER A 357 5.40 5.42 -2.01
N TRP A 358 6.51 4.72 -1.76
CA TRP A 358 7.05 3.74 -2.71
C TRP A 358 6.07 2.60 -3.00
N ALA A 359 5.39 2.08 -1.99
CA ALA A 359 4.37 1.05 -2.16
C ALA A 359 3.22 1.54 -3.06
N LEU A 360 2.74 2.77 -2.87
CA LEU A 360 1.71 3.36 -3.72
C LEU A 360 2.21 3.71 -5.13
N VAL A 361 3.43 4.24 -5.29
CA VAL A 361 4.01 4.55 -6.60
C VAL A 361 4.10 3.28 -7.45
N ILE A 362 4.71 2.23 -6.90
CA ILE A 362 4.82 0.93 -7.58
C ILE A 362 3.41 0.43 -7.83
N GLY A 363 2.60 0.32 -6.80
CA GLY A 363 1.29 -0.28 -6.90
C GLY A 363 0.38 0.42 -7.93
N ILE A 364 0.35 1.75 -7.99
CA ILE A 364 -0.46 2.47 -9.00
C ILE A 364 0.04 2.14 -10.41
N LEU A 365 1.36 2.16 -10.65
CA LEU A 365 1.93 1.78 -11.95
C LEU A 365 1.58 0.33 -12.32
N ILE A 366 1.71 -0.59 -11.34
CA ILE A 366 1.41 -2.00 -11.54
C ILE A 366 -0.08 -2.22 -11.82
N GLY A 367 -0.96 -1.61 -11.01
CA GLY A 367 -2.41 -1.73 -11.13
C GLY A 367 -2.98 -1.15 -12.42
N THR A 368 -2.46 0.00 -12.86
CA THR A 368 -2.87 0.58 -14.14
C THR A 368 -2.55 -0.34 -15.31
N TYR A 369 -1.36 -0.97 -15.34
CA TYR A 369 -1.08 -1.94 -16.40
C TYR A 369 -1.83 -3.25 -16.22
N SER A 370 -2.01 -3.73 -14.97
CA SER A 370 -2.56 -5.06 -14.72
C SER A 370 -4.04 -5.12 -15.08
N SER A 371 -4.80 -4.03 -14.89
CA SER A 371 -6.20 -3.93 -15.34
C SER A 371 -6.35 -4.18 -16.85
N ILE A 372 -5.35 -3.78 -17.65
CA ILE A 372 -5.33 -3.94 -19.11
C ILE A 372 -4.75 -5.29 -19.52
N TYR A 373 -3.57 -5.65 -19.02
CA TYR A 373 -2.78 -6.77 -19.52
C TYR A 373 -2.84 -8.04 -18.68
N ILE A 374 -3.44 -8.00 -17.50
CA ILE A 374 -3.65 -9.17 -16.64
C ILE A 374 -5.16 -9.43 -16.55
N ALA A 375 -5.94 -8.51 -15.98
CA ALA A 375 -7.36 -8.71 -15.70
C ALA A 375 -8.15 -9.06 -16.96
N SER A 376 -7.99 -8.28 -18.04
CA SER A 376 -8.76 -8.46 -19.28
C SER A 376 -8.39 -9.77 -20.00
N PRO A 377 -7.11 -10.12 -20.22
CA PRO A 377 -6.72 -11.43 -20.76
C PRO A 377 -7.20 -12.63 -19.94
N PHE A 378 -7.12 -12.58 -18.60
CA PHE A 378 -7.61 -13.68 -17.75
C PHE A 378 -9.13 -13.82 -17.84
N MET A 379 -9.86 -12.69 -17.89
CA MET A 379 -11.31 -12.70 -18.12
C MET A 379 -11.65 -13.30 -19.49
N LEU A 380 -10.93 -12.92 -20.55
CA LEU A 380 -11.13 -13.49 -21.90
C LEU A 380 -10.86 -14.99 -21.94
N TRP A 381 -9.77 -15.44 -21.32
CA TRP A 381 -9.43 -16.85 -21.21
C TRP A 381 -10.54 -17.64 -20.51
N TRP A 382 -11.06 -17.12 -19.39
CA TRP A 382 -12.14 -17.76 -18.65
C TRP A 382 -13.44 -17.85 -19.46
N GLU A 383 -13.85 -16.75 -20.10
CA GLU A 383 -15.07 -16.70 -20.90
C GLU A 383 -14.99 -17.67 -22.10
N ASN A 384 -13.85 -17.72 -22.79
CA ASN A 384 -13.63 -18.65 -23.89
C ASN A 384 -13.62 -20.11 -23.41
N TRP A 385 -12.97 -20.41 -22.28
CA TRP A 385 -12.96 -21.75 -21.70
C TRP A 385 -14.38 -22.23 -21.36
N ARG A 386 -15.19 -21.37 -20.75
CA ARG A 386 -16.60 -21.68 -20.42
C ARG A 386 -17.46 -21.87 -21.67
N ALA A 387 -17.27 -21.03 -22.70
CA ALA A 387 -17.99 -21.18 -23.97
C ALA A 387 -17.68 -22.53 -24.63
N ASN A 388 -16.40 -22.94 -24.62
CA ASN A 388 -15.98 -24.23 -25.17
C ASN A 388 -16.50 -25.42 -24.35
N ALA A 389 -16.53 -25.32 -23.02
CA ALA A 389 -17.08 -26.36 -22.16
C ALA A 389 -18.60 -26.58 -22.39
N ASN A 390 -19.35 -25.50 -22.64
CA ASN A 390 -20.78 -25.57 -22.96
C ASN A 390 -21.03 -26.13 -24.36
N ASN A 391 -20.17 -25.83 -25.33
CA ASN A 391 -20.29 -26.36 -26.68
C ASN A 391 -19.94 -27.87 -26.73
N GLY A 392 -18.90 -28.31 -26.02
CA GLY A 392 -18.55 -29.74 -25.94
C GLY A 392 -19.63 -30.59 -25.25
N THR A 393 -20.33 -30.03 -24.26
CA THR A 393 -21.47 -30.71 -23.62
C THR A 393 -22.71 -30.76 -24.52
N ALA A 394 -22.97 -29.71 -25.30
CA ALA A 394 -24.05 -29.69 -26.30
C ALA A 394 -23.79 -30.67 -27.46
N GLU A 395 -22.55 -30.75 -27.94
CA GLU A 395 -22.14 -31.69 -29.00
C GLU A 395 -22.19 -33.15 -28.49
N THR A 396 -21.76 -33.41 -27.26
CA THR A 396 -21.87 -34.74 -26.63
C THR A 396 -23.33 -35.14 -26.40
N ALA A 397 -24.20 -34.18 -26.05
CA ALA A 397 -25.64 -34.42 -25.90
C ALA A 397 -26.31 -34.68 -27.26
N ALA A 398 -25.95 -33.93 -28.30
CA ALA A 398 -26.45 -34.15 -29.67
C ALA A 398 -25.99 -35.50 -30.23
N VAL A 399 -24.74 -35.91 -29.97
CA VAL A 399 -24.22 -37.23 -30.33
C VAL A 399 -24.95 -38.34 -29.56
N LYS A 400 -25.27 -38.17 -28.28
CA LYS A 400 -26.08 -39.14 -27.52
C LYS A 400 -27.52 -39.25 -28.00
N ILE A 401 -28.12 -38.17 -28.48
CA ILE A 401 -29.46 -38.19 -29.09
C ILE A 401 -29.40 -38.86 -30.47
N GLY A 402 -28.36 -38.60 -31.27
CA GLY A 402 -28.17 -39.26 -32.58
C GLY A 402 -27.72 -40.73 -32.50
N ALA A 403 -27.06 -41.14 -31.43
CA ALA A 403 -26.63 -42.53 -31.21
C ALA A 403 -27.66 -43.39 -30.46
N GLY A 404 -28.69 -42.77 -29.87
CA GLY A 404 -29.76 -43.46 -29.14
C GLY A 404 -30.86 -44.07 -30.01
N ASP A 405 -30.90 -43.75 -31.31
CA ASP A 405 -31.98 -44.15 -32.22
C ASP A 405 -31.55 -45.18 -33.29
N ALA A 406 -30.40 -45.85 -33.10
CA ALA A 406 -29.94 -46.87 -34.04
C ALA A 406 -30.55 -48.27 -33.80
N ASP A 407 -31.32 -48.49 -32.73
CA ASP A 407 -31.74 -49.85 -32.33
C ASP A 407 -33.15 -49.93 -31.68
N ALA A 408 -34.16 -49.27 -32.28
CA ALA A 408 -35.56 -49.41 -31.86
C ALA A 408 -36.44 -49.95 -33.01
N PRO A 409 -37.13 -51.10 -32.86
CA PRO A 409 -38.02 -51.61 -33.90
C PRO A 409 -39.34 -50.84 -33.89
N ASN A 410 -39.65 -50.22 -35.03
CA ASN A 410 -40.99 -49.92 -35.56
C ASN A 410 -42.06 -49.43 -34.57
N ARG A 411 -42.27 -48.11 -34.48
CA ARG A 411 -43.57 -47.53 -34.08
C ARG A 411 -43.97 -46.33 -34.96
N ILE A 412 -44.92 -46.64 -35.83
CA ILE A 412 -46.02 -45.81 -36.39
C ILE A 412 -45.59 -44.66 -37.33
N ALA A 413 -45.79 -44.91 -38.63
CA ALA A 413 -45.79 -43.92 -39.71
C ALA A 413 -46.81 -42.79 -39.45
N PRO A 414 -46.54 -41.54 -39.87
CA PRO A 414 -47.56 -40.51 -39.86
C PRO A 414 -48.66 -40.89 -40.86
N ALA A 415 -49.84 -41.23 -40.34
CA ALA A 415 -51.04 -41.46 -41.13
C ALA A 415 -51.35 -40.21 -41.97
N GLY A 416 -51.71 -40.46 -43.23
CA GLY A 416 -51.84 -39.44 -44.27
C GLY A 416 -52.77 -38.30 -43.90
N VAL A 417 -52.20 -37.10 -43.85
CA VAL A 417 -52.94 -35.85 -43.98
C VAL A 417 -52.84 -35.45 -45.45
N THR A 418 -53.85 -35.79 -46.24
CA THR A 418 -53.94 -35.34 -47.64
C THR A 418 -54.51 -33.92 -47.70
N PRO A 419 -54.21 -33.13 -48.74
CA PRO A 419 -54.76 -31.77 -48.90
C PRO A 419 -56.30 -31.71 -48.83
N GLN A 420 -56.98 -32.82 -49.14
CA GLN A 420 -58.43 -32.96 -49.05
C GLN A 420 -58.93 -33.03 -47.59
N THR A 421 -58.16 -33.63 -46.67
CA THR A 421 -58.49 -33.66 -45.23
C THR A 421 -58.34 -32.29 -44.56
N LEU A 422 -57.43 -31.44 -45.05
CA LEU A 422 -57.27 -30.06 -44.58
C LEU A 422 -58.38 -29.12 -45.09
N ALA A 423 -58.88 -29.36 -46.31
CA ALA A 423 -60.01 -28.61 -46.87
C ALA A 423 -61.35 -28.90 -46.17
N ALA A 424 -61.58 -30.16 -45.76
CA ALA A 424 -62.78 -30.55 -45.00
C ALA A 424 -62.81 -29.96 -43.57
N ALA A 425 -61.65 -29.60 -43.02
CA ALA A 425 -61.50 -28.96 -41.70
C ALA A 425 -61.54 -27.41 -41.75
N GLY A 426 -61.81 -26.81 -42.92
CA GLY A 426 -61.93 -25.35 -43.07
C GLY A 426 -60.59 -24.58 -42.99
N ILE A 427 -59.46 -25.28 -43.11
CA ILE A 427 -58.12 -24.66 -42.98
C ILE A 427 -57.63 -24.22 -44.36
N SER A 428 -57.66 -22.91 -44.63
CA SER A 428 -57.15 -22.33 -45.87
C SER A 428 -55.64 -22.22 -45.87
N ILE A 429 -54.99 -22.83 -46.88
CA ILE A 429 -53.53 -22.83 -47.07
C ILE A 429 -53.17 -21.79 -48.15
N ALA A 430 -53.39 -20.51 -47.88
CA ALA A 430 -52.93 -19.44 -48.77
C ALA A 430 -51.53 -18.96 -48.35
N PRO A 431 -50.56 -18.84 -49.27
CA PRO A 431 -49.22 -18.35 -48.94
C PRO A 431 -49.24 -16.85 -48.63
N ARG A 432 -48.65 -16.47 -47.49
CA ARG A 432 -48.55 -15.07 -47.01
C ARG A 432 -47.59 -14.29 -47.90
N LYS A 433 -48.08 -13.32 -48.68
CA LYS A 433 -47.28 -12.41 -49.52
C LYS A 433 -46.29 -11.59 -48.69
N GLY A 434 -45.04 -11.49 -49.17
CA GLY A 434 -43.96 -10.72 -48.55
C GLY A 434 -44.24 -9.21 -48.49
N SER A 435 -43.87 -8.61 -47.36
CA SER A 435 -43.94 -7.16 -47.13
C SER A 435 -42.89 -6.42 -47.96
N LYS A 436 -43.34 -5.46 -48.77
CA LYS A 436 -42.48 -4.56 -49.55
C LYS A 436 -41.85 -3.50 -48.64
N ALA A 437 -40.59 -3.18 -48.94
CA ALA A 437 -39.86 -2.03 -48.43
C ALA A 437 -40.61 -0.71 -48.67
N ALA A 438 -40.60 0.18 -47.68
CA ALA A 438 -40.98 1.59 -47.83
C ALA A 438 -39.69 2.42 -47.98
N LYS A 439 -39.74 3.35 -48.95
CA LYS A 439 -38.71 4.34 -49.30
C LYS A 439 -38.49 5.37 -48.21
#